data_AF-A0A543G810-F1
#
_entry.id   AF-A0A543G810-F1
#
_cell.length_a   1.000
_cell.length_b   1.000
_cell.length_c   1.000
_cell.angle_alpha   90.00
_cell.angle_beta   90.00
_cell.angle_gamma   90.00
#
_symmetry.space_group_name_H-M   'P 1'
#
loop_
_entity.id
_entity.type
_entity.pdbx_description
1 polymer ?
#
loop_
_entity_poly.entity_id
_entity_poly.type
_entity_poly.pdbx_seq_one_letter_code
_entity_poly.pdbx_strand_id
1 'polypeptide(L)'
;MRLKLSKNKAEEVLINLLMEGYSIRQKVDTNYSINFKNREFENNRISINNEINTWNKKVYKDLQNIFPTLLQCYYFNSPPEEGSVIGKLNGDAGWDNMVSFMLKKINALHRFLEIDIKQYTDLPIGKRLYIEDIDSFKNVRDINPSLVDCVLENGYFDKSEDEVQMVFEQIINESFHKKDWGGEENDLYTSNILINGRRTSSAFLLKGNGLRNKTMEIKNCGKNGDQIIRLLQAPAELFIIQFVGNISENVIKDIEGKINEKNLKGQNAYYCIINGQDTARIFKAYNKL
;
A
#
# COMPACT_ATOMS: atom_id res chain seq x y z
N MET A 1 -1.90 3.11 -1.40
CA MET A 1 -0.45 2.87 -1.18
C MET A 1 -0.26 2.45 0.27
N ARG A 2 0.85 1.80 0.63
CA ARG A 2 1.06 1.28 1.99
C ARG A 2 1.94 2.20 2.83
N LEU A 3 1.62 2.38 4.10
CA LEU A 3 2.55 3.01 5.04
C LEU A 3 3.76 2.11 5.27
N LYS A 4 4.92 2.73 5.49
CA LYS A 4 6.14 2.02 5.91
C LYS A 4 6.11 1.63 7.41
N LEU A 5 5.21 2.25 8.18
CA LEU A 5 4.92 1.94 9.59
C LEU A 5 3.47 1.47 9.75
N SER A 6 3.13 0.91 10.91
CA SER A 6 1.72 0.74 11.26
C SER A 6 1.02 2.11 11.33
N LYS A 7 -0.28 2.15 11.06
CA LYS A 7 -1.08 3.38 11.07
C LYS A 7 -1.04 4.03 12.44
N ASN A 8 -1.27 3.27 13.50
CA ASN A 8 -1.18 3.77 14.88
C ASN A 8 0.21 4.36 15.16
N LYS A 9 1.29 3.73 14.69
CA LYS A 9 2.64 4.25 14.92
C LYS A 9 2.92 5.50 14.09
N ALA A 10 2.45 5.55 12.86
CA ALA A 10 2.54 6.73 12.00
C ALA A 10 1.76 7.91 12.59
N GLU A 11 0.55 7.68 13.11
CA GLU A 11 -0.26 8.68 13.83
C GLU A 11 0.48 9.21 15.06
N GLU A 12 1.04 8.33 15.90
CA GLU A 12 1.84 8.71 17.07
C GLU A 12 3.04 9.60 16.68
N VAL A 13 3.77 9.24 15.62
CA VAL A 13 4.89 10.05 15.12
C VAL A 13 4.43 11.41 14.63
N LEU A 14 3.34 11.49 13.84
CA LEU A 14 2.79 12.75 13.36
C LEU A 14 2.30 13.65 14.51
N ILE A 15 1.65 13.08 15.53
CA ILE A 15 1.23 13.80 16.74
C ILE A 15 2.44 14.37 17.48
N ASN A 16 3.51 13.59 17.65
CA ASN A 16 4.73 14.08 18.29
C ASN A 16 5.38 15.23 17.51
N LEU A 17 5.44 15.14 16.17
CA LEU A 17 5.94 16.21 15.32
C LEU A 17 5.08 17.48 15.40
N LEU A 18 3.76 17.34 15.49
CA LEU A 18 2.82 18.44 15.71
C LEU A 18 3.04 19.11 17.07
N MET A 19 3.17 18.32 18.15
CA MET A 19 3.44 18.83 19.50
C MET A 19 4.76 19.62 19.55
N GLU A 20 5.82 19.11 18.92
CA GLU A 20 7.09 19.83 18.79
C GLU A 20 6.94 21.14 18.01
N GLY A 21 6.20 21.11 16.89
CA GLY A 21 5.91 22.30 16.09
C GLY A 21 5.16 23.37 16.87
N TYR A 22 4.14 22.97 17.64
CA TYR A 22 3.40 23.88 18.52
C TYR A 22 4.25 24.45 19.65
N SER A 23 5.12 23.65 20.26
CA SER A 23 6.06 24.11 21.29
C SER A 23 7.00 25.19 20.73
N ILE A 24 7.57 24.97 19.55
CA ILE A 24 8.42 25.96 18.87
C ILE A 24 7.61 27.22 18.53
N ARG A 25 6.38 27.07 18.02
CA ARG A 25 5.49 28.20 17.73
C ARG A 25 5.18 29.05 18.97
N GLN A 26 4.91 28.40 20.11
CA GLN A 26 4.68 29.10 21.38
C GLN A 26 5.92 29.89 21.83
N LYS A 27 7.12 29.33 21.66
CA LYS A 27 8.37 30.06 21.91
C LYS A 27 8.51 31.26 20.97
N VAL A 28 8.15 31.13 19.70
CA VAL A 28 8.15 32.24 18.73
C VAL A 28 7.26 33.37 19.24
N ASP A 29 6.01 33.06 19.63
CA ASP A 29 5.05 34.07 20.11
C ASP A 29 5.47 34.72 21.44
N THR A 30 6.01 33.91 22.36
CA THR A 30 6.48 34.39 23.67
C THR A 30 7.69 35.30 23.51
N ASN A 31 8.68 34.90 22.70
CA ASN A 31 9.87 35.71 22.43
C ASN A 31 9.53 36.97 21.65
N TYR A 32 8.60 36.92 20.69
CA TYR A 32 8.12 38.12 20.03
C TYR A 32 7.51 39.11 21.05
N SER A 33 6.65 38.62 21.95
CA SER A 33 5.99 39.45 22.97
C SER A 33 6.98 40.08 23.97
N ILE A 34 8.08 39.39 24.30
CA ILE A 34 9.14 39.89 25.19
C ILE A 34 10.06 40.87 24.45
N ASN A 35 10.52 40.51 23.25
CA ASN A 35 11.48 41.31 22.50
C ASN A 35 10.85 42.58 21.92
N PHE A 36 9.56 42.56 21.59
CA PHE A 36 8.81 43.77 21.26
C PHE A 36 8.84 44.81 22.39
N LYS A 37 8.85 44.35 23.65
CA LYS A 37 8.98 45.22 24.83
C LYS A 37 10.42 45.69 25.07
N ASN A 38 11.42 44.85 24.80
CA ASN A 38 12.82 45.08 25.18
C ASN A 38 13.73 45.58 24.03
N ARG A 39 13.26 45.60 22.77
CA ARG A 39 14.00 45.96 21.56
C ARG A 39 15.26 45.12 21.25
N GLU A 40 15.36 43.89 21.78
CA GLU A 40 16.47 42.97 21.53
C GLU A 40 16.05 41.80 20.62
N PHE A 41 16.14 41.98 19.30
CA PHE A 41 15.55 41.03 18.34
C PHE A 41 16.52 39.98 17.76
N GLU A 42 17.83 40.24 17.76
CA GLU A 42 18.75 39.58 16.82
C GLU A 42 19.28 38.21 17.31
N ASN A 43 19.81 38.14 18.53
CA ASN A 43 20.36 36.88 19.08
C ASN A 43 19.28 35.81 19.32
N ASN A 44 18.09 36.24 19.77
CA ASN A 44 16.96 35.34 20.01
C ASN A 44 16.41 34.74 18.72
N ARG A 45 16.44 35.49 17.61
CA ARG A 45 15.96 35.02 16.31
C ARG A 45 16.85 33.92 15.72
N ILE A 46 18.17 34.00 15.91
CA ILE A 46 19.13 32.97 15.45
C ILE A 46 18.85 31.64 16.16
N SER A 47 18.67 31.68 17.48
CA SER A 47 18.39 30.48 18.29
C SER A 47 17.11 29.78 17.83
N ILE A 48 16.02 30.53 17.66
CA ILE A 48 14.73 29.97 17.23
C ILE A 48 14.80 29.44 15.80
N ASN A 49 15.50 30.13 14.88
CA ASN A 49 15.72 29.63 13.53
C ASN A 49 16.43 28.27 13.53
N ASN A 50 17.41 28.08 14.42
CA ASN A 50 18.10 26.79 14.56
C ASN A 50 17.18 25.68 15.07
N GLU A 51 16.29 25.99 16.03
CA GLU A 51 15.26 25.04 16.48
C GLU A 51 14.30 24.67 15.35
N ILE A 52 13.80 25.66 14.59
CA ILE A 52 12.91 25.46 13.44
C ILE A 52 13.59 24.58 12.37
N ASN A 53 14.84 24.88 12.03
CA ASN A 53 15.59 24.10 11.04
C ASN A 53 15.84 22.65 11.48
N THR A 54 16.10 22.45 12.78
CA THR A 54 16.29 21.11 13.35
C THR A 54 14.98 20.32 13.28
N TRP A 55 13.86 20.94 13.68
CA TRP A 55 12.54 20.33 13.57
C TRP A 55 12.16 20.02 12.12
N ASN A 56 12.37 20.94 11.17
CA ASN A 56 12.11 20.69 9.75
C ASN A 56 12.87 19.48 9.20
N LYS A 57 14.17 19.34 9.54
CA LYS A 57 14.98 18.19 9.12
C LYS A 57 14.44 16.89 9.71
N LYS A 58 14.02 16.92 10.98
CA LYS A 58 13.40 15.77 11.65
C LYS A 58 12.09 15.39 10.98
N VAL A 59 11.18 16.35 10.75
CA VAL A 59 9.92 16.14 10.03
C VAL A 59 10.18 15.48 8.68
N TYR A 60 11.10 16.02 7.89
CA TYR A 60 11.44 15.45 6.58
C TYR A 60 11.86 13.98 6.68
N LYS A 61 12.76 13.65 7.61
CA LYS A 61 13.22 12.27 7.85
C LYS A 61 12.06 11.35 8.27
N ASP A 62 11.22 11.80 9.20
CA ASP A 62 10.14 10.99 9.74
C ASP A 62 9.01 10.79 8.70
N LEU A 63 8.72 11.80 7.86
CA LEU A 63 7.81 11.63 6.73
C LEU A 63 8.32 10.60 5.72
N GLN A 64 9.63 10.57 5.44
CA GLN A 64 10.23 9.52 4.59
C GLN A 64 10.12 8.12 5.22
N ASN A 65 10.07 8.03 6.55
CA ASN A 65 9.92 6.77 7.28
C ASN A 65 8.46 6.34 7.39
N ILE A 66 7.49 7.24 7.28
CA ILE A 66 6.05 6.94 7.32
C ILE A 66 5.53 6.62 5.92
N PHE A 67 5.79 7.50 4.96
CA PHE A 67 5.14 7.48 3.66
C PHE A 67 5.97 6.72 2.61
N PRO A 68 5.32 6.02 1.68
CA PRO A 68 5.99 5.22 0.65
C PRO A 68 6.66 6.08 -0.45
N THR A 69 6.23 7.33 -0.62
CA THR A 69 6.75 8.25 -1.63
C THR A 69 7.20 9.56 -0.99
N LEU A 70 7.88 10.42 -1.76
CA LEU A 70 8.31 11.75 -1.31
C LEU A 70 7.19 12.82 -1.37
N LEU A 71 5.96 12.46 -1.72
CA LEU A 71 4.87 13.42 -1.93
C LEU A 71 4.63 14.31 -0.69
N GLN A 72 4.49 13.71 0.50
CA GLN A 72 4.30 14.45 1.75
C GLN A 72 5.53 15.30 2.10
N CYS A 73 6.74 14.88 1.71
CA CYS A 73 7.94 15.68 1.90
C CYS A 73 7.91 16.94 1.02
N TYR A 74 7.51 16.81 -0.25
CA TYR A 74 7.35 17.96 -1.15
C TYR A 74 6.24 18.90 -0.70
N TYR A 75 5.09 18.34 -0.31
CA TYR A 75 3.96 19.12 0.21
C TYR A 75 4.34 19.86 1.50
N PHE A 76 5.04 19.20 2.42
CA PHE A 76 5.52 19.85 3.65
C PHE A 76 6.50 20.98 3.33
N ASN A 77 7.42 20.78 2.39
CA ASN A 77 8.40 21.80 2.02
C ASN A 77 7.77 23.02 1.34
N SER A 78 6.77 22.81 0.49
CA SER A 78 6.06 23.87 -0.23
C SER A 78 4.55 23.69 -0.10
N PRO A 79 3.95 23.99 1.06
CA PRO A 79 2.51 23.89 1.24
C PRO A 79 1.82 24.89 0.30
N PRO A 80 0.74 24.49 -0.41
CA PRO A 80 -0.03 25.42 -1.23
C PRO A 80 -0.54 26.59 -0.37
N GLU A 81 -0.61 27.78 -0.96
CA GLU A 81 -1.04 28.97 -0.22
C GLU A 81 -2.55 28.93 0.05
N GLU A 82 -2.92 28.56 1.27
CA GLU A 82 -4.28 28.76 1.77
C GLU A 82 -4.39 30.16 2.39
N GLY A 83 -4.70 31.15 1.57
CA GLY A 83 -5.06 32.50 2.01
C GLY A 83 -3.91 33.32 2.59
N SER A 84 -3.72 34.53 2.05
CA SER A 84 -2.78 35.48 2.62
C SER A 84 -3.25 35.90 4.03
N VAL A 85 -2.47 35.58 5.06
CA VAL A 85 -2.59 36.29 6.34
C VAL A 85 -2.07 37.70 6.09
N ILE A 86 -2.99 38.64 5.90
CA ILE A 86 -2.69 40.07 5.81
C ILE A 86 -2.05 40.48 7.13
N GLY A 87 -0.75 40.74 7.11
CA GLY A 87 0.02 41.16 8.28
C GLY A 87 -0.50 42.50 8.81
N LYS A 88 -0.65 42.60 10.14
CA LYS A 88 -0.78 43.90 10.81
C LYS A 88 0.51 44.67 10.56
N LEU A 89 0.42 45.84 9.93
CA LEU A 89 1.51 46.74 9.52
C LEU A 89 2.41 47.31 10.65
N ASN A 90 2.34 46.77 11.87
CA ASN A 90 3.02 47.32 13.05
C ASN A 90 4.03 46.33 13.71
N GLY A 91 4.60 45.38 12.96
CA GLY A 91 5.51 44.34 13.46
C GLY A 91 6.83 44.19 12.68
N ASP A 92 7.78 43.44 13.25
CA ASP A 92 9.02 43.04 12.57
C ASP A 92 8.71 41.98 11.50
N ALA A 93 8.91 42.35 10.23
CA ALA A 93 8.62 41.49 9.07
C ALA A 93 9.33 40.13 9.12
N GLY A 94 10.48 40.04 9.79
CA GLY A 94 11.20 38.79 9.99
C GLY A 94 10.49 37.82 10.93
N TRP A 95 9.83 38.33 11.96
CA TRP A 95 9.01 37.54 12.88
C TRP A 95 7.69 37.12 12.25
N ASP A 96 7.02 38.02 11.53
CA ASP A 96 5.79 37.71 10.80
C ASP A 96 6.01 36.59 9.76
N ASN A 97 7.14 36.63 9.06
CA ASN A 97 7.55 35.55 8.15
C ASN A 97 7.77 34.22 8.88
N MET A 98 8.38 34.24 10.07
CA MET A 98 8.62 33.04 10.87
C MET A 98 7.31 32.43 11.40
N VAL A 99 6.41 33.28 11.89
CA VAL A 99 5.06 32.92 12.31
C VAL A 99 4.30 32.24 11.17
N SER A 100 4.24 32.90 10.01
CA SER A 100 3.55 32.41 8.82
C SER A 100 4.13 31.09 8.34
N PHE A 101 5.47 30.99 8.28
CA PHE A 101 6.18 29.76 7.93
C PHE A 101 5.78 28.60 8.85
N MET A 102 5.85 28.79 10.17
CA MET A 102 5.51 27.75 11.14
C MET A 102 4.05 27.31 11.01
N LEU A 103 3.12 28.26 10.84
CA LEU A 103 1.71 27.95 10.69
C LEU A 103 1.44 27.09 9.45
N LYS A 104 2.03 27.44 8.30
CA LYS A 104 1.93 26.65 7.07
C LYS A 104 2.44 25.23 7.26
N LYS A 105 3.57 25.04 7.96
CA LYS A 105 4.15 23.71 8.24
C LYS A 105 3.27 22.88 9.17
N ILE A 106 2.75 23.48 10.25
CA ILE A 106 1.87 22.81 11.20
C ILE A 106 0.57 22.36 10.51
N ASN A 107 -0.02 23.22 9.68
CA ASN A 107 -1.23 22.89 8.92
C ASN A 107 -0.98 21.73 7.93
N ALA A 108 0.20 21.67 7.31
CA ALA A 108 0.57 20.53 6.47
C ALA A 108 0.59 19.21 7.27
N LEU A 109 1.15 19.20 8.48
CA LEU A 109 1.14 18.02 9.34
C LEU A 109 -0.28 17.62 9.79
N HIS A 110 -1.15 18.58 10.10
CA HIS A 110 -2.56 18.32 10.40
C HIS A 110 -3.26 17.63 9.24
N ARG A 111 -3.10 18.17 8.03
CA ARG A 111 -3.64 17.54 6.81
C ARG A 111 -3.13 16.10 6.67
N PHE A 112 -1.86 15.84 6.97
CA PHE A 112 -1.34 14.47 6.87
C PHE A 112 -2.00 13.52 7.87
N LEU A 113 -2.22 13.98 9.11
CA LEU A 113 -2.86 13.20 10.16
C LEU A 113 -4.36 12.98 9.92
N GLU A 114 -5.08 14.00 9.44
CA GLU A 114 -6.53 13.94 9.32
C GLU A 114 -7.02 13.37 7.98
N ILE A 115 -6.23 13.55 6.92
CA ILE A 115 -6.63 13.25 5.54
C ILE A 115 -5.70 12.21 4.93
N ASP A 116 -4.41 12.51 4.79
CA ASP A 116 -3.53 11.67 3.96
C ASP A 116 -3.38 10.28 4.55
N ILE A 117 -3.16 10.14 5.86
CA ILE A 117 -2.90 8.84 6.49
C ILE A 117 -4.05 7.84 6.29
N LYS A 118 -5.29 8.33 6.14
CA LYS A 118 -6.47 7.50 5.89
C LYS A 118 -6.49 6.90 4.48
N GLN A 119 -5.71 7.44 3.55
CA GLN A 119 -5.58 6.96 2.18
C GLN A 119 -4.55 5.80 2.06
N TYR A 120 -3.88 5.44 3.15
CA TYR A 120 -2.89 4.37 3.19
C TYR A 120 -3.36 3.19 4.05
N THR A 121 -2.94 1.99 3.67
CA THR A 121 -3.13 0.75 4.45
C THR A 121 -1.86 0.40 5.24
N ASP A 122 -2.01 -0.24 6.39
CA ASP A 122 -0.94 -0.62 7.31
C ASP A 122 -0.97 -2.10 7.76
N LEU A 123 -1.96 -2.86 7.30
CA LEU A 123 -2.21 -4.26 7.71
C LEU A 123 -0.98 -5.14 7.46
N PRO A 124 -0.32 -5.75 8.48
CA PRO A 124 0.94 -6.49 8.32
C PRO A 124 0.85 -7.51 7.18
N ILE A 125 1.89 -7.60 6.33
CA ILE A 125 1.97 -8.69 5.35
C ILE A 125 2.07 -9.99 6.13
N GLY A 126 0.95 -10.69 6.23
CA GLY A 126 0.94 -12.08 6.64
C GLY A 126 1.52 -12.94 5.53
N LYS A 127 1.81 -14.20 5.86
CA LYS A 127 2.07 -15.24 4.85
C LYS A 127 0.96 -15.33 3.79
N ARG A 128 -0.28 -14.98 4.15
CA ARG A 128 -1.41 -14.85 3.24
C ARG A 128 -1.54 -13.40 2.79
N LEU A 129 -1.47 -13.19 1.48
CA LEU A 129 -1.79 -11.93 0.82
C LEU A 129 -3.21 -11.99 0.26
N TYR A 130 -3.85 -10.83 0.21
CA TYR A 130 -5.07 -10.60 -0.55
C TYR A 130 -4.76 -9.80 -1.82
N ILE A 131 -5.71 -9.74 -2.76
CA ILE A 131 -5.52 -9.03 -4.02
C ILE A 131 -5.23 -7.53 -3.81
N GLU A 132 -5.71 -6.96 -2.70
CA GLU A 132 -5.43 -5.59 -2.29
C GLU A 132 -4.00 -5.38 -1.76
N ASP A 133 -3.31 -6.44 -1.34
CA ASP A 133 -1.93 -6.35 -0.84
C ASP A 133 -0.91 -6.34 -1.97
N ILE A 134 -1.29 -6.78 -3.18
CA ILE A 134 -0.42 -6.88 -4.35
C ILE A 134 -0.48 -5.57 -5.13
N ASP A 135 0.67 -4.87 -5.26
CA ASP A 135 0.72 -3.56 -5.91
C ASP A 135 0.38 -3.63 -7.41
N SER A 136 0.68 -4.77 -8.06
CA SER A 136 0.27 -5.03 -9.44
C SER A 136 -1.26 -5.04 -9.61
N PHE A 137 -2.02 -5.28 -8.54
CA PHE A 137 -3.50 -5.29 -8.52
C PHE A 137 -4.09 -4.06 -7.80
N LYS A 138 -3.32 -2.97 -7.63
CA LYS A 138 -3.71 -1.80 -6.84
C LYS A 138 -5.09 -1.20 -7.17
N ASN A 139 -5.55 -1.28 -8.42
CA ASN A 139 -6.85 -0.72 -8.85
C ASN A 139 -8.04 -1.48 -8.23
N VAL A 140 -7.84 -2.72 -7.76
CA VAL A 140 -8.89 -3.52 -7.11
C VAL A 140 -9.32 -2.93 -5.77
N ARG A 141 -8.45 -2.14 -5.13
CA ARG A 141 -8.77 -1.44 -3.87
C ARG A 141 -9.97 -0.51 -4.00
N ASP A 142 -10.29 -0.05 -5.21
CA ASP A 142 -11.41 0.83 -5.51
C ASP A 142 -12.68 0.06 -5.93
N ILE A 143 -12.60 -1.26 -6.10
CA ILE A 143 -13.74 -2.10 -6.51
C ILE A 143 -14.33 -2.80 -5.29
N ASN A 144 -15.46 -2.27 -4.81
CA ASN A 144 -16.27 -2.92 -3.80
C ASN A 144 -16.85 -4.24 -4.36
N PRO A 145 -16.86 -5.34 -3.58
CA PRO A 145 -17.48 -6.61 -3.98
C PRO A 145 -18.88 -6.49 -4.60
N SER A 146 -19.72 -5.61 -4.06
CA SER A 146 -21.09 -5.39 -4.58
C SER A 146 -21.15 -4.88 -6.01
N LEU A 147 -20.07 -4.23 -6.52
CA LEU A 147 -20.01 -3.71 -7.89
C LEU A 147 -19.84 -4.80 -8.95
N VAL A 148 -19.52 -6.03 -8.54
CA VAL A 148 -19.36 -7.18 -9.44
C VAL A 148 -20.44 -8.24 -9.24
N ASP A 149 -21.37 -8.07 -8.30
CA ASP A 149 -22.44 -9.04 -8.03
C ASP A 149 -23.28 -9.34 -9.29
N CYS A 150 -23.46 -8.36 -10.18
CA CYS A 150 -24.22 -8.53 -11.42
C CYS A 150 -23.58 -9.47 -12.44
N VAL A 151 -22.28 -9.76 -12.33
CA VAL A 151 -21.56 -10.70 -13.20
C VAL A 151 -21.29 -12.04 -12.51
N LEU A 152 -21.77 -12.22 -11.27
CA LEU A 152 -21.55 -13.42 -10.48
C LEU A 152 -22.83 -14.26 -10.36
N GLU A 153 -22.69 -15.57 -10.50
CA GLU A 153 -23.74 -16.53 -10.16
C GLU A 153 -23.38 -17.26 -8.85
N ASN A 154 -23.87 -16.75 -7.71
CA ASN A 154 -23.52 -17.25 -6.37
C ASN A 154 -21.99 -17.31 -6.13
N GLY A 155 -21.29 -16.23 -6.47
CA GLY A 155 -19.83 -16.13 -6.33
C GLY A 155 -19.03 -16.82 -7.45
N TYR A 156 -19.70 -17.37 -8.46
CA TYR A 156 -19.08 -17.94 -9.65
C TYR A 156 -19.02 -16.92 -10.79
N PHE A 157 -17.85 -16.71 -11.38
CA PHE A 157 -17.60 -15.78 -12.48
C PHE A 157 -17.27 -16.56 -13.76
N ASP A 158 -18.22 -16.76 -14.67
CA ASP A 158 -18.06 -17.68 -15.80
C ASP A 158 -17.03 -17.21 -16.84
N LYS A 159 -15.77 -17.60 -16.62
CA LYS A 159 -14.62 -17.33 -17.49
C LYS A 159 -13.76 -18.56 -17.69
N SER A 160 -13.23 -18.70 -18.90
CA SER A 160 -12.26 -19.74 -19.21
C SER A 160 -10.92 -19.49 -18.51
N GLU A 161 -10.13 -20.56 -18.34
CA GLU A 161 -8.80 -20.49 -17.74
C GLU A 161 -7.87 -19.60 -18.59
N ASP A 162 -7.96 -19.75 -19.91
CA ASP A 162 -7.23 -18.98 -20.92
C ASP A 162 -7.56 -17.47 -20.86
N GLU A 163 -8.84 -17.10 -20.80
CA GLU A 163 -9.24 -15.69 -20.63
C GLU A 163 -8.69 -15.09 -19.34
N VAL A 164 -8.74 -15.85 -18.25
CA VAL A 164 -8.18 -15.42 -16.96
C VAL A 164 -6.67 -15.22 -17.08
N GLN A 165 -5.95 -16.19 -17.63
CA GLN A 165 -4.51 -16.12 -17.83
C GLN A 165 -4.11 -14.90 -18.66
N MET A 166 -4.75 -14.70 -19.82
CA MET A 166 -4.49 -13.54 -20.68
C MET A 166 -4.69 -12.21 -19.95
N VAL A 167 -5.74 -12.10 -19.12
CA VAL A 167 -5.98 -10.88 -18.33
C VAL A 167 -4.88 -10.67 -17.30
N PHE A 168 -4.47 -11.71 -16.57
CA PHE A 168 -3.37 -11.60 -15.61
C PHE A 168 -2.06 -11.19 -16.30
N GLU A 169 -1.70 -11.84 -17.41
CA GLU A 169 -0.52 -11.52 -18.22
C GLU A 169 -0.52 -10.04 -18.65
N GLN A 170 -1.65 -9.54 -19.16
CA GLN A 170 -1.79 -8.13 -19.54
C GLN A 170 -1.62 -7.18 -18.35
N ILE A 171 -2.21 -7.49 -17.20
CA ILE A 171 -2.13 -6.64 -16.00
C ILE A 171 -0.69 -6.54 -15.49
N ILE A 172 0.07 -7.63 -15.56
CA ILE A 172 1.44 -7.69 -15.07
C ILE A 172 2.49 -7.39 -16.15
N ASN A 173 2.07 -6.98 -17.35
CA ASN A 173 2.92 -6.77 -18.53
C ASN A 173 3.80 -7.98 -18.87
N GLU A 174 3.26 -9.19 -18.73
CA GLU A 174 3.90 -10.39 -19.25
C GLU A 174 3.64 -10.50 -20.76
N SER A 175 4.72 -10.59 -21.53
CA SER A 175 4.63 -10.56 -23.00
C SER A 175 4.47 -11.95 -23.61
N PHE A 176 4.80 -12.99 -22.85
CA PHE A 176 4.77 -14.36 -23.30
C PHE A 176 3.54 -15.08 -22.75
N HIS A 177 2.63 -15.46 -23.64
CA HIS A 177 1.52 -16.34 -23.33
C HIS A 177 1.96 -17.79 -23.53
N LYS A 178 2.00 -18.56 -22.44
CA LYS A 178 2.45 -19.95 -22.45
C LYS A 178 1.28 -20.85 -22.89
N LYS A 179 1.55 -21.77 -23.80
CA LYS A 179 0.57 -22.77 -24.27
C LYS A 179 0.72 -24.07 -23.49
N ASP A 180 -0.37 -24.56 -22.93
CA ASP A 180 -0.43 -25.76 -22.10
C ASP A 180 0.27 -26.99 -22.71
N TRP A 181 1.16 -27.61 -21.93
CA TRP A 181 1.61 -28.99 -22.15
C TRP A 181 1.59 -29.81 -20.85
N GLY A 182 1.44 -31.14 -20.98
CA GLY A 182 1.06 -32.04 -19.87
C GLY A 182 2.05 -32.21 -18.71
N GLY A 183 3.13 -31.43 -18.66
CA GLY A 183 4.18 -31.48 -17.63
C GLY A 183 4.36 -30.20 -16.82
N GLU A 184 3.46 -29.21 -16.96
CA GLU A 184 3.66 -27.89 -16.38
C GLU A 184 3.57 -27.87 -14.84
N GLU A 185 4.49 -27.13 -14.23
CA GLU A 185 4.52 -26.91 -12.78
C GLU A 185 3.55 -25.81 -12.32
N ASN A 186 3.25 -24.87 -13.21
CA ASN A 186 2.39 -23.71 -12.99
C ASN A 186 1.86 -23.23 -14.35
N ASP A 187 0.71 -22.55 -14.31
CA ASP A 187 0.06 -22.00 -15.50
C ASP A 187 0.74 -20.69 -15.92
N LEU A 188 1.20 -19.90 -14.94
CA LEU A 188 2.00 -18.69 -15.17
C LEU A 188 3.13 -18.57 -14.14
N TYR A 189 4.35 -18.29 -14.61
CA TYR A 189 5.50 -17.91 -13.80
C TYR A 189 6.08 -16.59 -14.28
N THR A 190 6.31 -15.65 -13.36
CA THR A 190 6.77 -14.30 -13.70
C THR A 190 7.55 -13.66 -12.55
N SER A 191 8.36 -12.66 -12.88
CA SER A 191 9.02 -11.76 -11.90
C SER A 191 8.45 -10.34 -11.92
N ASN A 192 7.36 -10.11 -12.66
CA ASN A 192 6.77 -8.77 -12.85
C ASN A 192 5.82 -8.34 -11.73
N ILE A 193 5.41 -9.25 -10.84
CA ILE A 193 4.56 -8.91 -9.71
C ILE A 193 5.31 -7.97 -8.76
N LEU A 194 4.64 -6.90 -8.35
CA LEU A 194 5.15 -5.95 -7.37
C LEU A 194 4.44 -6.15 -6.03
N ILE A 195 5.23 -6.30 -4.97
CA ILE A 195 4.79 -6.25 -3.58
C ILE A 195 5.68 -5.25 -2.84
N ASN A 196 5.07 -4.23 -2.24
CA ASN A 196 5.76 -3.09 -1.63
C ASN A 196 6.81 -2.45 -2.55
N GLY A 197 6.47 -2.30 -3.84
CA GLY A 197 7.37 -1.74 -4.86
C GLY A 197 8.58 -2.61 -5.22
N ARG A 198 8.72 -3.82 -4.68
CA ARG A 198 9.76 -4.79 -5.06
C ARG A 198 9.19 -5.82 -6.04
N ARG A 199 9.97 -6.17 -7.05
CA ARG A 199 9.69 -7.32 -7.95
C ARG A 199 9.80 -8.63 -7.18
N THR A 200 8.76 -9.45 -7.27
CA THR A 200 8.62 -10.71 -6.54
C THR A 200 8.33 -11.83 -7.52
N SER A 201 9.21 -12.84 -7.56
CA SER A 201 9.00 -14.05 -8.36
C SER A 201 7.71 -14.74 -7.91
N SER A 202 6.81 -14.98 -8.85
CA SER A 202 5.45 -15.42 -8.58
C SER A 202 5.06 -16.58 -9.49
N ALA A 203 4.37 -17.56 -8.95
CA ALA A 203 3.82 -18.70 -9.68
C ALA A 203 2.30 -18.76 -9.47
N PHE A 204 1.56 -19.08 -10.53
CA PHE A 204 0.11 -19.13 -10.54
C PHE A 204 -0.38 -20.54 -10.84
N LEU A 205 -1.41 -20.95 -10.11
CA LEU A 205 -2.32 -22.02 -10.46
C LEU A 205 -3.67 -21.37 -10.80
N LEU A 206 -4.07 -21.45 -12.07
CA LEU A 206 -5.29 -20.89 -12.62
C LEU A 206 -6.28 -22.00 -12.93
N LYS A 207 -7.54 -21.78 -12.60
CA LYS A 207 -8.64 -22.68 -12.95
C LYS A 207 -9.84 -21.89 -13.41
N GLY A 208 -10.27 -22.18 -14.64
CA GLY A 208 -11.46 -21.58 -15.24
C GLY A 208 -12.71 -22.44 -15.12
N ASN A 209 -13.70 -22.11 -15.95
CA ASN A 209 -14.99 -22.79 -16.01
C ASN A 209 -14.93 -24.26 -16.49
N GLY A 210 -13.79 -24.67 -17.06
CA GLY A 210 -13.54 -26.06 -17.48
C GLY A 210 -13.68 -27.10 -16.36
N LEU A 211 -13.53 -26.71 -15.09
CA LEU A 211 -13.75 -27.60 -13.94
C LEU A 211 -15.22 -28.04 -13.77
N ARG A 212 -16.19 -27.28 -14.34
CA ARG A 212 -17.64 -27.52 -14.25
C ARG A 212 -18.20 -27.69 -12.81
N ASN A 213 -17.43 -27.32 -11.80
CA ASN A 213 -17.82 -27.33 -10.40
C ASN A 213 -17.91 -25.89 -9.90
N LYS A 214 -18.81 -25.58 -8.95
CA LYS A 214 -18.87 -24.24 -8.33
C LYS A 214 -17.81 -24.02 -7.25
N THR A 215 -17.26 -25.12 -6.71
CA THR A 215 -16.22 -25.10 -5.69
C THR A 215 -15.03 -25.94 -6.13
N MET A 216 -13.82 -25.40 -6.01
CA MET A 216 -12.58 -26.12 -6.25
C MET A 216 -12.13 -26.87 -4.99
N GLU A 217 -11.99 -28.19 -5.12
CA GLU A 217 -11.47 -29.10 -4.12
C GLU A 217 -10.05 -29.57 -4.48
N ILE A 218 -9.33 -30.17 -3.52
CA ILE A 218 -7.98 -30.72 -3.73
C ILE A 218 -7.91 -31.66 -4.95
N LYS A 219 -8.95 -32.48 -5.17
CA LYS A 219 -9.03 -33.40 -6.32
C LYS A 219 -9.08 -32.70 -7.68
N ASN A 220 -9.41 -31.40 -7.71
CA ASN A 220 -9.43 -30.60 -8.92
C ASN A 220 -8.05 -29.99 -9.24
N CYS A 221 -7.12 -29.99 -8.27
CA CYS A 221 -5.75 -29.52 -8.42
C CYS A 221 -4.85 -30.63 -9.01
N GLY A 222 -5.19 -31.11 -10.21
CA GLY A 222 -4.47 -32.15 -10.94
C GLY A 222 -5.06 -33.56 -10.79
N LYS A 223 -4.77 -34.43 -11.75
CA LYS A 223 -5.29 -35.82 -11.81
C LYS A 223 -4.93 -36.65 -10.57
N ASN A 224 -3.80 -36.32 -9.92
CA ASN A 224 -3.33 -36.95 -8.69
C ASN A 224 -3.39 -36.00 -7.48
N GLY A 225 -4.03 -34.84 -7.59
CA GLY A 225 -4.05 -33.81 -6.54
C GLY A 225 -2.70 -33.15 -6.25
N ASP A 226 -1.74 -33.25 -7.18
CA ASP A 226 -0.35 -32.86 -7.00
C ASP A 226 -0.01 -31.46 -7.55
N GLN A 227 -0.96 -30.76 -8.16
CA GLN A 227 -0.70 -29.47 -8.82
C GLN A 227 -0.24 -28.40 -7.81
N ILE A 228 -0.73 -28.42 -6.56
CA ILE A 228 -0.25 -27.50 -5.50
C ILE A 228 1.20 -27.82 -5.11
N ILE A 229 1.59 -29.10 -5.08
CA ILE A 229 2.97 -29.52 -4.81
C ILE A 229 3.89 -29.00 -5.92
N ARG A 230 3.49 -29.20 -7.18
CA ARG A 230 4.23 -28.72 -8.35
C ARG A 230 4.36 -27.20 -8.36
N LEU A 231 3.26 -26.49 -8.06
CA LEU A 231 3.25 -25.03 -7.92
C LEU A 231 4.35 -24.55 -6.96
N LEU A 232 4.53 -25.25 -5.83
CA LEU A 232 5.52 -24.92 -4.81
C LEU A 232 6.95 -25.36 -5.12
N GLN A 233 7.17 -26.18 -6.14
CA GLN A 233 8.49 -26.50 -6.66
C GLN A 233 9.05 -25.35 -7.51
N ALA A 234 8.18 -24.50 -8.05
CA ALA A 234 8.59 -23.31 -8.78
C ALA A 234 9.50 -22.41 -7.90
N PRO A 235 10.55 -21.79 -8.47
CA PRO A 235 11.43 -20.87 -7.77
C PRO A 235 10.75 -19.50 -7.61
N ALA A 236 9.63 -19.47 -6.87
CA ALA A 236 8.82 -18.31 -6.58
C ALA A 236 8.82 -17.99 -5.07
N GLU A 237 8.61 -16.71 -4.77
CA GLU A 237 8.35 -16.19 -3.43
C GLU A 237 6.84 -16.05 -3.18
N LEU A 238 6.04 -15.81 -4.22
CA LEU A 238 4.57 -15.71 -4.13
C LEU A 238 3.89 -16.83 -4.92
N PHE A 239 2.96 -17.52 -4.27
CA PHE A 239 2.17 -18.60 -4.88
C PHE A 239 0.69 -18.21 -4.92
N ILE A 240 0.13 -18.07 -6.12
CA ILE A 240 -1.24 -17.61 -6.32
C ILE A 240 -2.08 -18.80 -6.76
N ILE A 241 -3.18 -19.05 -6.05
CA ILE A 241 -4.20 -20.02 -6.44
C ILE A 241 -5.46 -19.24 -6.80
N GLN A 242 -5.84 -19.32 -8.06
CA GLN A 242 -7.02 -18.68 -8.61
C GLN A 242 -8.03 -19.72 -9.08
N PHE A 243 -9.30 -19.47 -8.78
CA PHE A 243 -10.41 -20.18 -9.37
C PHE A 243 -11.60 -19.25 -9.57
N VAL A 244 -12.30 -19.43 -10.68
CA VAL A 244 -13.49 -18.62 -11.04
C VAL A 244 -14.72 -18.84 -10.16
N GLY A 245 -14.70 -19.83 -9.27
CA GLY A 245 -15.75 -20.07 -8.27
C GLY A 245 -15.23 -19.98 -6.84
N ASN A 246 -15.85 -20.73 -5.93
CA ASN A 246 -15.40 -20.80 -4.55
C ASN A 246 -14.18 -21.75 -4.40
N ILE A 247 -13.29 -21.48 -3.46
CA ILE A 247 -12.13 -22.33 -3.19
C ILE A 247 -12.33 -22.97 -1.82
N SER A 248 -12.34 -24.30 -1.77
CA SER A 248 -12.58 -25.03 -0.52
C SER A 248 -11.51 -24.74 0.55
N GLU A 249 -11.92 -24.77 1.82
CA GLU A 249 -10.99 -24.58 2.93
C GLU A 249 -9.84 -25.58 2.93
N ASN A 250 -10.05 -26.80 2.41
CA ASN A 250 -9.01 -27.82 2.35
C ASN A 250 -7.87 -27.40 1.41
N VAL A 251 -8.18 -26.76 0.27
CA VAL A 251 -7.16 -26.17 -0.61
C VAL A 251 -6.37 -25.08 0.11
N ILE A 252 -7.07 -24.20 0.85
CA ILE A 252 -6.46 -23.09 1.59
C ILE A 252 -5.53 -23.62 2.70
N LYS A 253 -6.00 -24.58 3.50
CA LYS A 253 -5.21 -25.21 4.57
C LYS A 253 -3.97 -25.91 4.01
N ASP A 254 -4.11 -26.55 2.85
CA ASP A 254 -3.02 -27.27 2.20
C ASP A 254 -1.88 -26.34 1.74
N ILE A 255 -2.21 -25.27 0.99
CA ILE A 255 -1.20 -24.27 0.59
C ILE A 255 -0.60 -23.57 1.80
N GLU A 256 -1.42 -23.21 2.80
CA GLU A 256 -0.94 -22.55 4.01
C GLU A 256 0.07 -23.41 4.77
N GLY A 257 -0.22 -24.70 4.94
CA GLY A 257 0.69 -25.65 5.59
C GLY A 257 2.04 -25.74 4.88
N LYS A 258 2.03 -25.84 3.56
CA LYS A 258 3.26 -25.93 2.76
C LYS A 258 4.07 -24.62 2.73
N ILE A 259 3.40 -23.47 2.74
CA ILE A 259 4.07 -22.16 2.87
C ILE A 259 4.72 -22.03 4.25
N ASN A 260 4.05 -22.46 5.32
CA ASN A 260 4.65 -22.48 6.65
C ASN A 260 5.93 -23.34 6.66
N GLU A 261 5.89 -24.52 6.03
CA GLU A 261 7.06 -25.39 5.93
C GLU A 261 8.23 -24.73 5.19
N LYS A 262 7.98 -24.07 4.04
CA LYS A 262 9.00 -23.29 3.32
C LYS A 262 9.60 -22.20 4.20
N ASN A 263 8.76 -21.47 4.94
CA ASN A 263 9.20 -20.38 5.79
C ASN A 263 10.01 -20.87 7.00
N LEU A 264 9.66 -22.01 7.57
CA LEU A 264 10.47 -22.67 8.61
C LEU A 264 11.85 -23.08 8.11
N LYS A 265 12.01 -23.35 6.80
CA LYS A 265 13.30 -23.60 6.14
C LYS A 265 14.05 -22.31 5.79
N GLY A 266 13.60 -21.16 6.26
CA GLY A 266 14.24 -19.85 6.05
C GLY A 266 13.91 -19.17 4.72
N GLN A 267 12.92 -19.67 3.97
CA GLN A 267 12.42 -18.99 2.77
C GLN A 267 11.45 -17.87 3.15
N ASN A 268 11.29 -16.87 2.29
CA ASN A 268 10.24 -15.85 2.43
C ASN A 268 9.16 -16.12 1.39
N ALA A 269 8.28 -17.07 1.71
CA ALA A 269 7.18 -17.51 0.86
C ALA A 269 5.84 -16.94 1.33
N TYR A 270 5.02 -16.54 0.37
CA TYR A 270 3.68 -15.98 0.52
C TYR A 270 2.70 -16.74 -0.35
N TYR A 271 1.41 -16.70 -0.02
CA TYR A 271 0.36 -17.17 -0.90
C TYR A 271 -0.80 -16.20 -1.01
N CYS A 272 -1.50 -16.24 -2.15
CA CYS A 272 -2.74 -15.50 -2.37
C CYS A 272 -3.82 -16.45 -2.89
N ILE A 273 -5.05 -16.29 -2.40
CA ILE A 273 -6.22 -17.03 -2.86
C ILE A 273 -7.12 -16.03 -3.59
N ILE A 274 -7.45 -16.33 -4.84
CA ILE A 274 -8.30 -15.48 -5.68
C ILE A 274 -9.52 -16.31 -6.09
N ASN A 275 -10.67 -16.07 -5.46
CA ASN A 275 -11.93 -16.74 -5.80
C ASN A 275 -12.65 -16.05 -6.97
N GLY A 276 -13.86 -16.50 -7.31
CA GLY A 276 -14.65 -15.92 -8.40
C GLY A 276 -14.97 -14.44 -8.22
N GLN A 277 -15.32 -14.01 -7.01
CA GLN A 277 -15.58 -12.60 -6.72
C GLN A 277 -14.32 -11.76 -6.87
N ASP A 278 -13.19 -12.22 -6.35
CA ASP A 278 -11.89 -11.55 -6.48
C ASP A 278 -11.42 -11.48 -7.94
N THR A 279 -11.65 -12.55 -8.70
CA THR A 279 -11.39 -12.59 -10.15
C THR A 279 -12.24 -11.53 -10.87
N ALA A 280 -13.54 -11.46 -10.59
CA ALA A 280 -14.42 -10.45 -11.18
C ALA A 280 -14.02 -9.01 -10.79
N ARG A 281 -13.58 -8.80 -9.55
CA ARG A 281 -13.07 -7.51 -9.07
C ARG A 281 -11.81 -7.09 -9.84
N ILE A 282 -10.89 -8.02 -10.08
CA ILE A 282 -9.71 -7.79 -10.93
C ILE A 282 -10.14 -7.41 -12.35
N PHE A 283 -11.06 -8.17 -12.96
CA PHE A 283 -11.53 -7.86 -14.31
C PHE A 283 -12.17 -6.47 -14.39
N LYS A 284 -13.02 -6.12 -13.42
CA LYS A 284 -13.63 -4.79 -13.34
C LYS A 284 -12.59 -3.69 -13.19
N ALA A 285 -11.63 -3.85 -12.27
CA ALA A 285 -10.62 -2.84 -11.94
C ALA A 285 -9.71 -2.46 -13.12
N TYR A 286 -9.55 -3.37 -14.08
CA TYR A 286 -8.69 -3.20 -15.25
C TYR A 286 -9.47 -3.12 -16.57
N ASN A 287 -10.79 -2.89 -16.51
CA ASN A 287 -11.67 -2.76 -17.67
C ASN A 287 -11.61 -3.97 -18.62
N LYS A 288 -11.72 -5.18 -18.06
CA LYS A 288 -11.68 -6.47 -18.77
C LYS A 288 -12.98 -7.27 -18.70
N LEU A 289 -14.06 -6.69 -18.14
CA LEU A 289 -15.40 -7.28 -18.17
C LEU A 289 -16.01 -7.20 -19.57
#